data_AF-A0A811U9L9-F1
#
_entry.id   AF-A0A811U9L9-F1
#
_cell.length_a   1.000
_cell.length_b   1.000
_cell.length_c   1.000
_cell.angle_alpha   90.00
_cell.angle_beta   90.00
_cell.angle_gamma   90.00
#
_symmetry.space_group_name_H-M   'P 1'
#
loop_
_entity.id
_entity.type
_entity.pdbx_description
1 polymer ?
#
loop_
_entity_poly.entity_id
_entity_poly.type
_entity_poly.pdbx_seq_one_letter_code
_entity_poly.pdbx_strand_id
1 'polypeptide(L)'
;MLRLFAGSIFRRLTKMVDTRLDAVPNVEIGEGIYKYVLIKVYGKDESNHKNIVRGYADCQWHSDIYDRSSESCKGIGLETECLGGGRIEHNPDLKLIKVYGYSQGFGKADHAETRRILLEKFPNYEIQISDEGY
;
A
#
# COMPACT_ATOMS: atom_id res chain seq x y z
N MET A 1 -41.38 21.22 -42.16
CA MET A 1 -39.92 21.45 -42.12
C MET A 1 -39.46 21.24 -40.68
N LEU A 2 -39.10 20.01 -40.32
CA LEU A 2 -38.74 19.63 -38.94
C LEU A 2 -37.24 19.27 -38.93
N ARG A 3 -36.42 20.05 -38.21
CA ARG A 3 -35.00 19.72 -37.99
C ARG A 3 -34.89 19.01 -36.63
N LEU A 4 -34.49 17.74 -36.65
CA LEU A 4 -34.08 17.00 -35.45
C LEU A 4 -32.73 17.54 -34.95
N PHE A 5 -32.64 17.81 -33.65
CA PHE A 5 -31.38 18.00 -32.93
C PHE A 5 -30.84 16.63 -32.50
N ALA A 6 -29.60 16.31 -32.88
CA ALA A 6 -28.86 15.17 -32.35
C ALA A 6 -28.18 15.57 -31.03
N GLY A 7 -28.66 15.04 -29.91
CA GLY A 7 -27.99 15.12 -28.62
C GLY A 7 -26.95 14.01 -28.50
N SER A 8 -25.66 14.38 -28.47
CA SER A 8 -24.58 13.45 -28.14
C SER A 8 -24.60 13.17 -26.63
N ILE A 9 -24.89 11.92 -26.25
CA ILE A 9 -24.83 11.47 -24.85
C ILE A 9 -23.37 11.12 -24.56
N PHE A 10 -22.65 12.03 -23.90
CA PHE A 10 -21.37 11.71 -23.27
C PHE A 10 -21.63 10.80 -22.06
N ARG A 11 -21.43 9.49 -22.22
CA ARG A 11 -21.39 8.56 -21.08
C ARG A 11 -20.11 8.82 -20.29
N ARG A 12 -20.24 9.36 -19.08
CA ARG A 12 -19.16 9.46 -18.11
C ARG A 12 -18.81 8.02 -17.68
N LEU A 13 -17.67 7.50 -18.14
CA LEU A 13 -17.09 6.25 -17.65
C LEU A 13 -16.60 6.50 -16.22
N THR A 14 -17.44 6.24 -15.22
CA THR A 14 -16.97 6.05 -13.85
C THR A 14 -16.14 4.78 -13.85
N LYS A 15 -14.83 4.92 -13.66
CA LYS A 15 -13.90 3.81 -13.45
C LYS A 15 -14.46 3.00 -12.27
N MET A 16 -15.01 1.81 -12.52
CA MET A 16 -15.49 0.96 -11.43
C MET A 16 -14.27 0.51 -10.66
N VAL A 17 -14.11 1.04 -9.45
CA VAL A 17 -13.17 0.50 -8.49
C VAL A 17 -13.68 -0.91 -8.15
N ASP A 18 -12.85 -1.91 -8.41
CA ASP A 18 -13.01 -3.26 -7.92
C ASP A 18 -13.22 -3.22 -6.40
N THR A 19 -14.48 -3.39 -5.98
CA THR A 19 -14.92 -3.28 -4.58
C THR A 19 -14.15 -4.19 -3.61
N ARG A 20 -13.44 -5.20 -4.13
CA ARG A 20 -12.58 -6.08 -3.32
C ARG A 20 -11.33 -5.35 -2.81
N LEU A 21 -10.87 -4.31 -3.51
CA LEU A 21 -9.78 -3.46 -3.02
C LEU A 21 -10.17 -2.76 -1.72
N ASP A 22 -11.45 -2.41 -1.53
CA ASP A 22 -11.93 -1.76 -0.30
C ASP A 22 -11.82 -2.69 0.92
N ALA A 23 -11.87 -4.00 0.71
CA ALA A 23 -11.72 -5.00 1.76
C ALA A 23 -10.28 -5.15 2.27
N VAL A 24 -9.27 -4.64 1.54
CA VAL A 24 -7.86 -4.72 1.93
C VAL A 24 -7.48 -3.49 2.74
N PRO A 25 -7.05 -3.58 4.01
CA PRO A 25 -6.61 -2.39 4.76
C PRO A 25 -5.40 -1.72 4.12
N ASN A 26 -5.35 -0.38 4.08
CA ASN A 26 -4.18 0.33 3.53
C ASN A 26 -2.91 0.11 4.37
N VAL A 27 -3.05 -0.11 5.68
CA VAL A 27 -1.92 -0.28 6.61
C VAL A 27 -2.20 -1.37 7.63
N GLU A 28 -1.28 -2.32 7.74
CA GLU A 28 -1.19 -3.27 8.85
C GLU A 28 0.25 -3.29 9.36
N ILE A 29 0.48 -2.64 10.51
CA ILE A 29 1.76 -2.55 11.20
C ILE A 29 1.52 -2.63 12.73
N GLY A 30 2.47 -3.22 13.47
CA GLY A 30 2.44 -3.32 14.94
C GLY A 30 3.32 -2.26 15.63
N GLU A 31 3.51 -2.35 16.93
CA GLU A 31 4.54 -1.59 17.64
C GLU A 31 5.92 -2.28 17.51
N GLY A 32 7.00 -1.51 17.59
CA GLY A 32 8.37 -2.02 17.65
C GLY A 32 9.20 -1.74 16.39
N ILE A 33 10.30 -2.48 16.24
CA ILE A 33 11.25 -2.33 15.12
C ILE A 33 11.27 -3.62 14.30
N TYR A 34 10.90 -3.53 13.02
CA TYR A 34 10.80 -4.70 12.15
C TYR A 34 10.87 -4.31 10.67
N LYS A 35 10.92 -5.32 9.81
CA LYS A 35 10.92 -5.14 8.34
C LYS A 35 9.51 -4.80 7.85
N TYR A 36 9.43 -4.04 6.76
CA TYR A 36 8.16 -3.76 6.07
C TYR A 36 8.33 -3.85 4.56
N VAL A 37 7.21 -4.06 3.85
CA VAL A 37 7.13 -3.98 2.39
C VAL A 37 6.01 -3.03 1.97
N LEU A 38 6.24 -2.37 0.83
CA LEU A 38 5.23 -1.60 0.10
C LEU A 38 4.70 -2.48 -1.03
N ILE A 39 3.39 -2.65 -1.11
CA ILE A 39 2.76 -3.58 -2.04
C ILE A 39 1.71 -2.85 -2.87
N LYS A 40 1.75 -3.03 -4.19
CA LYS A 40 0.65 -2.67 -5.09
C LYS A 40 -0.35 -3.82 -5.10
N VAL A 41 -1.62 -3.53 -4.87
CA VAL A 41 -2.73 -4.49 -4.94
C VAL A 41 -3.67 -4.07 -6.06
N TYR A 42 -4.04 -5.01 -6.92
CA TYR A 42 -4.84 -4.72 -8.11
C TYR A 42 -5.79 -5.88 -8.46
N GLY A 43 -6.88 -5.55 -9.15
CA GLY A 43 -7.82 -6.52 -9.69
C GLY A 43 -7.35 -7.06 -11.05
N LYS A 44 -8.29 -7.55 -11.87
CA LYS A 44 -7.96 -7.99 -13.25
C LYS A 44 -7.51 -6.85 -14.17
N ASP A 45 -7.91 -5.62 -13.85
CA ASP A 45 -7.48 -4.41 -14.52
C ASP A 45 -6.48 -3.68 -13.61
N GLU A 46 -5.20 -3.72 -13.97
CA GLU A 46 -4.12 -3.06 -13.25
C GLU A 46 -4.29 -1.54 -13.14
N SER A 47 -5.10 -0.94 -14.01
CA SER A 47 -5.38 0.49 -13.97
C SER A 47 -6.14 0.89 -12.70
N ASN A 48 -6.79 -0.08 -12.04
CA ASN A 48 -7.44 0.09 -10.75
C ASN A 48 -6.66 -0.68 -9.67
N HIS A 49 -5.82 0.07 -8.94
CA HIS A 49 -4.94 -0.46 -7.91
C HIS A 49 -4.86 0.50 -6.73
N LYS A 50 -4.28 0.02 -5.64
CA LYS A 50 -3.81 0.86 -4.54
C LYS A 50 -2.53 0.31 -3.94
N ASN A 51 -1.82 1.17 -3.22
CA ASN A 51 -0.64 0.77 -2.47
C ASN A 51 -1.01 0.52 -1.01
N ILE A 52 -0.42 -0.51 -0.43
CA ILE A 52 -0.60 -0.89 0.97
C ILE A 52 0.75 -1.07 1.66
N VAL A 53 0.79 -0.80 2.96
CA VAL A 53 1.97 -0.97 3.81
C VAL A 53 1.75 -2.15 4.75
N ARG A 54 2.70 -3.09 4.77
CA ARG A 54 2.68 -4.28 5.62
C ARG A 54 3.99 -4.45 6.37
N GLY A 55 3.92 -4.72 7.66
CA GLY A 55 5.08 -5.02 8.49
C GLY A 55 4.67 -5.78 9.74
N TYR A 56 5.37 -6.87 10.03
CA TYR A 56 5.05 -7.76 11.15
C TYR A 56 6.32 -8.14 11.90
N ALA A 57 6.30 -8.00 13.23
CA ALA A 57 7.46 -8.26 14.08
C ALA A 57 7.89 -9.74 14.10
N ASP A 58 6.97 -10.64 13.76
CA ASP A 58 7.20 -12.09 13.69
C ASP A 58 7.79 -12.54 12.33
N CYS A 59 7.85 -11.67 11.33
CA CYS A 59 8.46 -11.96 10.03
C CYS A 59 9.95 -11.63 10.03
N GLN A 60 10.79 -12.64 9.78
CA GLN A 60 12.24 -12.46 9.74
C GLN A 60 12.69 -11.80 8.43
N TRP A 61 11.98 -12.05 7.32
CA TRP A 61 12.35 -11.57 5.99
C TRP A 61 11.23 -10.77 5.34
N HIS A 62 11.61 -9.90 4.40
CA HIS A 62 10.65 -9.14 3.59
C HIS A 62 9.76 -10.07 2.75
N SER A 63 10.29 -11.22 2.30
CA SER A 63 9.53 -12.25 1.58
C SER A 63 8.41 -12.82 2.43
N ASP A 64 8.65 -13.10 3.72
CA ASP A 64 7.64 -13.67 4.61
C ASP A 64 6.42 -12.73 4.76
N ILE A 65 6.68 -11.41 4.81
CA ILE A 65 5.65 -10.38 4.88
C ILE A 65 4.88 -10.33 3.56
N TYR A 66 5.58 -10.36 2.44
CA TYR A 66 4.98 -10.31 1.11
C TYR A 66 4.14 -11.57 0.82
N ASP A 67 4.64 -12.74 1.14
CA ASP A 67 3.95 -14.02 0.94
C ASP A 67 2.65 -14.06 1.74
N ARG A 68 2.68 -13.67 3.03
CA ARG A 68 1.48 -13.57 3.88
C ARG A 68 0.44 -12.61 3.30
N SER A 69 0.88 -11.44 2.84
CA SER A 69 -0.02 -10.43 2.29
C SER A 69 -0.59 -10.83 0.92
N SER A 70 0.24 -11.43 0.05
CA SER A 70 -0.15 -11.85 -1.29
C SER A 70 -1.11 -13.04 -1.24
N GLU A 71 -0.91 -14.00 -0.32
CA GLU A 71 -1.83 -15.12 -0.11
C GLU A 71 -3.22 -14.63 0.35
N SER A 72 -3.25 -13.65 1.27
CA SER A 72 -4.50 -13.02 1.74
C SER A 72 -5.25 -12.30 0.61
N CYS A 73 -4.53 -11.56 -0.25
CA CYS A 73 -5.12 -10.86 -1.40
C CYS A 73 -5.60 -11.85 -2.48
N LYS A 74 -4.83 -12.90 -2.74
CA LYS A 74 -5.19 -13.97 -3.68
C LYS A 74 -6.45 -14.70 -3.26
N GLY A 75 -6.65 -14.91 -1.95
CA GLY A 75 -7.86 -15.51 -1.38
C GLY A 75 -9.16 -14.78 -1.74
N ILE A 76 -9.09 -13.48 -2.04
CA ILE A 76 -10.23 -12.67 -2.51
C ILE A 76 -10.14 -12.34 -4.01
N GLY A 77 -9.23 -12.99 -4.74
CA GLY A 77 -9.07 -12.85 -6.18
C GLY A 77 -8.46 -11.52 -6.63
N LEU A 78 -7.57 -10.95 -5.81
CA LEU A 78 -6.71 -9.82 -6.16
C LEU A 78 -5.28 -10.32 -6.42
N GLU A 79 -4.55 -9.56 -7.21
CA GLU A 79 -3.14 -9.76 -7.49
C GLU A 79 -2.29 -8.71 -6.76
N THR A 80 -1.01 -9.01 -6.60
CA THR A 80 -0.08 -8.16 -5.87
C THR A 80 1.28 -8.06 -6.55
N GLU A 81 1.93 -6.92 -6.38
CA GLU A 81 3.31 -6.67 -6.79
C GLU A 81 4.06 -6.04 -5.60
N CYS A 82 5.22 -6.59 -5.23
CA CYS A 82 6.07 -5.99 -4.20
C CYS A 82 6.88 -4.84 -4.80
N LEU A 83 6.64 -3.62 -4.32
CA LEU A 83 7.29 -2.39 -4.80
C LEU A 83 8.59 -2.05 -4.05
N GLY A 84 9.06 -2.95 -3.20
CA GLY A 84 10.25 -2.80 -2.37
C GLY A 84 9.95 -2.91 -0.88
N GLY A 85 10.97 -2.70 -0.05
CA GLY A 85 10.80 -2.68 1.40
C GLY A 85 11.82 -1.83 2.13
N GLY A 86 11.86 -2.01 3.44
CA GLY A 86 12.77 -1.37 4.38
C GLY A 86 12.49 -1.82 5.81
N ARG A 87 12.65 -0.92 6.78
CA ARG A 87 12.27 -1.08 8.18
C ARG A 87 11.34 0.01 8.65
N ILE A 88 10.54 -0.35 9.64
CA ILE A 88 9.71 0.55 10.43
C ILE A 88 10.16 0.45 11.88
N GLU A 89 10.35 1.60 12.52
CA GLU A 89 10.33 1.75 13.98
C GLU A 89 9.06 2.50 14.33
N HIS A 90 8.12 1.84 15.02
CA HIS A 90 6.86 2.42 15.44
C HIS A 90 6.80 2.49 16.96
N ASN A 91 6.76 3.72 17.49
CA ASN A 91 6.61 4.01 18.90
C ASN A 91 5.27 4.77 19.13
N PRO A 92 4.22 4.08 19.59
CA PRO A 92 2.91 4.69 19.84
C PRO A 92 2.91 5.74 20.96
N ASP A 93 3.70 5.54 22.01
CA ASP A 93 3.78 6.46 23.17
C ASP A 93 4.29 7.83 22.75
N LEU A 94 5.27 7.88 21.84
CA LEU A 94 5.82 9.11 21.27
C LEU A 94 5.06 9.60 20.05
N LYS A 95 4.06 8.84 19.56
CA LYS A 95 3.41 9.07 18.26
C LYS A 95 4.43 9.27 17.13
N LEU A 96 5.45 8.43 17.11
CA LEU A 96 6.56 8.51 16.16
C LEU A 96 6.65 7.22 15.34
N ILE A 97 6.73 7.36 14.02
CA ILE A 97 7.13 6.29 13.11
C ILE A 97 8.35 6.73 12.31
N LYS A 98 9.37 5.88 12.24
CA LYS A 98 10.48 6.05 11.29
C LYS A 98 10.40 4.97 10.23
N VAL A 99 10.49 5.36 8.96
CA VAL A 99 10.54 4.46 7.80
C VAL A 99 11.91 4.62 7.13
N TYR A 100 12.67 3.54 7.01
CA TYR A 100 14.05 3.66 6.54
C TYR A 100 14.61 2.37 5.92
N GLY A 101 15.83 2.44 5.40
CA GLY A 101 16.57 1.30 4.86
C GLY A 101 15.95 0.65 3.62
N TYR A 102 16.25 -0.62 3.36
CA TYR A 102 15.83 -1.29 2.13
C TYR A 102 15.58 -2.78 2.32
N SER A 103 14.92 -3.42 1.35
CA SER A 103 14.87 -4.89 1.23
C SER A 103 16.03 -5.40 0.39
N GLN A 104 16.77 -6.39 0.87
CA GLN A 104 17.84 -7.02 0.09
C GLN A 104 17.30 -7.75 -1.15
N GLY A 105 16.09 -8.32 -1.07
CA GLY A 105 15.47 -9.07 -2.16
C GLY A 105 14.61 -8.23 -3.11
N PHE A 106 13.96 -7.19 -2.59
CA PHE A 106 13.00 -6.37 -3.35
C PHE A 106 13.48 -4.93 -3.61
N GLY A 107 14.66 -4.56 -3.13
CA GLY A 107 15.16 -3.20 -3.20
C GLY A 107 14.47 -2.24 -2.23
N LYS A 108 14.77 -0.94 -2.39
CA LYS A 108 14.22 0.13 -1.56
C LYS A 108 12.80 0.47 -2.01
N ALA A 109 11.86 0.48 -1.07
CA ALA A 109 10.52 1.03 -1.33
C ALA A 109 10.55 2.56 -1.48
N ASP A 110 9.50 3.13 -2.08
CA ASP A 110 9.24 4.57 -1.95
C ASP A 110 8.78 4.89 -0.51
N HIS A 111 9.71 5.41 0.30
CA HIS A 111 9.43 5.77 1.68
C HIS A 111 8.50 6.99 1.80
N ALA A 112 8.50 7.89 0.81
CA ALA A 112 7.60 9.04 0.81
C ALA A 112 6.15 8.60 0.57
N GLU A 113 5.93 7.65 -0.35
CA GLU A 113 4.61 7.03 -0.54
C GLU A 113 4.18 6.23 0.69
N THR A 114 5.12 5.47 1.28
CA THR A 114 4.86 4.74 2.54
C THR A 114 4.41 5.70 3.64
N ARG A 115 5.11 6.83 3.83
CA ARG A 115 4.74 7.88 4.78
C ARG A 115 3.36 8.45 4.49
N ARG A 116 3.03 8.72 3.21
CA ARG A 116 1.72 9.25 2.81
C ARG A 116 0.59 8.29 3.23
N ILE A 117 0.74 6.99 2.97
CA ILE A 117 -0.25 5.97 3.33
C ILE A 117 -0.34 5.81 4.86
N LEU A 118 0.78 5.84 5.56
CA LEU A 118 0.79 5.76 7.04
C LEU A 118 0.07 6.96 7.68
N LEU A 119 0.22 8.16 7.13
CA LEU A 119 -0.49 9.36 7.61
C LEU A 119 -2.02 9.26 7.47
N GLU A 120 -2.54 8.43 6.55
CA GLU A 120 -3.99 8.17 6.47
C GLU A 120 -4.50 7.43 7.71
N LYS A 121 -3.69 6.53 8.29
CA LYS A 121 -4.05 5.77 9.49
C LYS A 121 -3.60 6.44 10.79
N PHE A 122 -2.49 7.18 10.76
CA PHE A 122 -1.86 7.82 11.91
C PHE A 122 -1.73 9.34 11.68
N PRO A 123 -2.83 10.08 11.53
CA PRO A 123 -2.79 11.49 11.12
C PRO A 123 -2.11 12.43 12.14
N ASN A 124 -2.03 12.01 13.40
CA ASN A 124 -1.44 12.80 14.49
C ASN A 124 -0.01 12.34 14.85
N TYR A 125 0.61 11.50 14.03
CA TYR A 125 1.96 11.01 14.27
C TYR A 125 2.98 11.88 13.53
N GLU A 126 4.16 12.02 14.13
CA GLU A 126 5.35 12.37 13.37
C GLU A 126 5.82 11.14 12.61
N ILE A 127 5.96 11.25 11.29
CA ILE A 127 6.47 10.18 10.45
C ILE A 127 7.71 10.68 9.70
N GLN A 128 8.86 10.12 10.06
CA GLN A 128 10.17 10.43 9.50
C GLN A 128 10.55 9.38 8.45
N ILE A 129 11.23 9.82 7.39
CA ILE A 129 11.77 8.93 6.36
C ILE A 129 13.27 9.15 6.21
N SER A 130 14.01 8.08 5.95
CA SER A 130 15.44 8.15 5.63
C SER A 130 15.81 7.08 4.61
N ASP A 131 16.70 7.39 3.68
CA ASP A 131 17.26 6.40 2.75
C ASP A 131 18.46 5.64 3.37
N GLU A 132 18.86 6.02 4.58
CA GLU A 132 19.99 5.42 5.29
C GLU A 132 19.54 4.33 6.27
N GLY A 133 20.51 3.51 6.68
CA GLY A 133 20.33 2.46 7.69
C GLY A 133 19.91 1.11 7.11
N TYR A 134 20.09 0.06 7.93
CA TYR A 134 19.58 -1.28 7.65
C TYR A 134 18.76 -1.83 8.80
#